data_AF-A0A923ZFG4-F1
#
_entry.id   AF-A0A923ZFG4-F1
#
_cell.length_a   1.000
_cell.length_b   1.000
_cell.length_c   1.000
_cell.angle_alpha   90.00
_cell.angle_beta   90.00
_cell.angle_gamma   90.00
#
_symmetry.space_group_name_H-M   'P 1'
#
loop_
_entity.id
_entity.type
_entity.pdbx_description
1 polymer ?
#
loop_
_entity_poly.entity_id
_entity_poly.type
_entity_poly.pdbx_seq_one_letter_code
_entity_poly.pdbx_strand_id
1 'polypeptide(L)'
;AFTSVQTRAIKTLNLALEAMDRLWLPVTKNWQLNERHYGGLTGLDKAETAAKHGEAQVKIWRRSFDIPPPPLARGSQYDLSGDRRYAGVAIPDAESLKDTIARVLPYWESAIVPELRAGKRVIITAHGNSLRALVKHLSGISDDAIVHEEIPTGRPMVYELADDLTAVERRYLD
;
A
#
# COMPACT_ATOMS: atom_id res chain seq x y z
N ALA A 1 7.90 -2.26 13.93
CA ALA A 1 6.61 -2.27 13.20
C ALA A 1 6.63 -1.20 12.12
N PHE A 2 5.97 -1.42 10.99
CA PHE A 2 5.96 -0.50 9.85
C PHE A 2 4.54 -0.11 9.46
N THR A 3 4.34 1.16 9.10
CA THR A 3 3.06 1.65 8.58
C THR A 3 3.26 2.83 7.63
N SER A 4 2.20 3.21 6.94
CA SER A 4 2.17 4.40 6.09
C SER A 4 2.13 5.70 6.91
N VAL A 5 2.19 6.86 6.24
CA VAL A 5 1.94 8.17 6.89
C VAL A 5 0.45 8.57 6.92
N GLN A 6 -0.44 7.67 6.49
CA GLN A 6 -1.89 7.91 6.45
C GLN A 6 -2.57 7.39 7.72
N THR A 7 -3.35 8.27 8.36
CA THR A 7 -3.94 8.07 9.70
C THR A 7 -4.68 6.74 9.86
N ARG A 8 -5.40 6.27 8.84
CA ARG A 8 -6.15 5.00 8.93
C ARG A 8 -5.25 3.79 9.20
N ALA A 9 -4.12 3.68 8.51
CA ALA A 9 -3.19 2.57 8.72
C ALA A 9 -2.43 2.70 10.05
N ILE A 10 -2.08 3.94 10.44
CA ILE A 10 -1.43 4.22 11.72
C ILE A 10 -2.35 3.82 12.88
N LYS A 11 -3.63 4.21 12.83
CA LYS A 11 -4.61 3.84 13.85
C LYS A 11 -4.82 2.33 13.91
N THR A 12 -4.93 1.65 12.77
CA THR A 12 -5.02 0.19 12.73
C THR A 12 -3.81 -0.48 13.38
N LEU A 13 -2.59 0.00 13.11
CA LEU A 13 -1.39 -0.54 13.75
C LEU A 13 -1.44 -0.33 15.26
N ASN A 14 -1.79 0.86 15.72
CA ASN A 14 -1.87 1.17 17.14
C ASN A 14 -2.88 0.27 17.86
N LEU A 15 -4.07 0.06 17.28
CA LEU A 15 -5.08 -0.86 17.83
C LEU A 15 -4.56 -2.29 17.93
N ALA A 16 -3.85 -2.78 16.91
CA ALA A 16 -3.26 -4.11 16.93
C ALA A 16 -2.15 -4.23 18.00
N LEU A 17 -1.28 -3.21 18.11
CA LEU A 17 -0.22 -3.18 19.12
C LEU A 17 -0.76 -3.09 20.54
N GLU A 18 -1.84 -2.32 20.74
CA GLU A 18 -2.54 -2.22 22.02
C GLU A 18 -3.15 -3.57 22.42
N ALA A 19 -3.88 -4.22 21.51
CA ALA A 19 -4.47 -5.54 21.77
C ALA A 19 -3.45 -6.64 22.05
N MET A 20 -2.19 -6.47 21.62
CA MET A 20 -1.09 -7.40 21.91
C MET A 20 -0.29 -7.04 23.18
N ASP A 21 -0.62 -5.95 23.88
CA ASP A 21 0.19 -5.36 24.96
C ASP A 21 1.62 -5.01 24.50
N ARG A 22 1.75 -4.45 23.29
CA ARG A 22 3.02 -4.14 22.61
C ARG A 22 3.10 -2.71 22.06
N LEU A 23 2.37 -1.75 22.63
CA LEU A 23 2.44 -0.33 22.24
C LEU A 23 3.85 0.28 22.34
N TRP A 24 4.72 -0.29 23.16
CA TRP A 24 6.12 0.13 23.32
C TRP A 24 7.02 -0.22 22.13
N LEU A 25 6.55 -1.05 21.18
CA LEU A 25 7.36 -1.41 20.02
C LEU A 25 7.71 -0.18 19.16
N PRO A 26 8.93 -0.10 18.62
CA PRO A 26 9.29 0.96 17.70
C PRO A 26 8.43 0.90 16.42
N VAL A 27 7.92 2.05 16.00
CA VAL A 27 7.07 2.21 14.80
C VAL A 27 7.73 3.14 13.80
N THR A 28 8.00 2.63 12.60
CA THR A 28 8.46 3.43 11.46
C THR A 28 7.28 3.77 10.56
N LYS A 29 7.08 5.06 10.29
CA LYS A 29 6.03 5.58 9.38
C LYS A 29 6.70 6.07 8.12
N ASN A 30 6.24 5.62 6.96
CA ASN A 30 6.90 5.98 5.70
C ASN A 30 5.90 6.07 4.53
N TRP A 31 6.09 7.07 3.66
CA TRP A 31 5.17 7.34 2.55
C TRP A 31 5.20 6.26 1.45
N GLN A 32 6.29 5.51 1.32
CA GLN A 32 6.39 4.40 0.38
C GLN A 32 5.43 3.26 0.71
N LEU A 33 4.85 3.23 1.90
CA LEU A 33 3.75 2.32 2.29
C LEU A 33 2.35 2.95 2.13
N ASN A 34 2.24 4.13 1.52
CA ASN A 34 0.94 4.76 1.26
C ASN A 34 0.08 3.96 0.28
N GLU A 35 -1.23 4.18 0.34
CA GLU A 35 -2.15 3.73 -0.71
C GLU A 35 -1.78 4.34 -2.06
N ARG A 36 -2.15 3.65 -3.14
CA ARG A 36 -2.04 4.16 -4.52
C ARG A 36 -2.70 5.53 -4.65
N HIS A 37 -1.99 6.49 -5.22
CA HIS A 37 -2.55 7.80 -5.51
C HIS A 37 -3.62 7.71 -6.61
N TYR A 38 -4.87 8.02 -6.27
CA TYR A 38 -6.01 7.95 -7.22
C TYR A 38 -6.10 9.16 -8.15
N GLY A 39 -5.15 10.10 -8.05
CA GLY A 39 -5.06 11.28 -8.89
C GLY A 39 -6.34 12.10 -8.91
N GLY A 40 -6.76 12.54 -10.09
CA GLY A 40 -7.98 13.30 -10.30
C GLY A 40 -9.27 12.56 -9.92
N LEU A 41 -9.22 11.25 -9.62
CA LEU A 41 -10.37 10.51 -9.09
C LEU A 41 -10.54 10.67 -7.57
N THR A 42 -9.57 11.28 -6.90
CA THR A 42 -9.60 11.46 -5.44
C THR A 42 -10.81 12.32 -5.04
N GLY A 43 -11.63 11.79 -4.14
CA GLY A 43 -12.82 12.48 -3.63
C GLY A 43 -14.05 12.46 -4.54
N LEU A 44 -13.96 11.85 -5.71
CA LEU A 44 -15.12 11.70 -6.60
C LEU A 44 -15.95 10.46 -6.24
N ASP A 45 -17.27 10.58 -6.38
CA ASP A 45 -18.15 9.43 -6.29
C ASP A 45 -17.97 8.50 -7.51
N LYS A 46 -18.06 7.19 -7.27
CA LYS A 46 -17.81 6.17 -8.29
C LYS A 46 -18.89 6.15 -9.37
N ALA A 47 -20.16 6.30 -8.99
CA ALA A 47 -21.28 6.29 -9.92
C ALA A 47 -21.25 7.54 -10.79
N GLU A 48 -20.98 8.71 -10.19
CA GLU A 48 -20.82 9.96 -10.93
C GLU A 48 -19.64 9.90 -11.92
N THR A 49 -18.50 9.35 -11.48
CA THR A 49 -17.32 9.19 -12.35
C THR A 49 -17.62 8.24 -13.51
N ALA A 50 -18.33 7.14 -13.26
CA ALA A 50 -18.74 6.20 -14.30
C ALA A 50 -19.73 6.81 -15.29
N ALA A 51 -20.67 7.63 -14.82
CA ALA A 51 -21.61 8.36 -15.69
C ALA A 51 -20.89 9.35 -16.62
N LYS A 52 -19.83 10.02 -16.14
CA LYS A 52 -19.07 11.01 -16.91
C LYS A 52 -18.05 10.40 -17.88
N HIS A 53 -17.35 9.35 -17.47
CA HIS A 53 -16.21 8.80 -18.21
C HIS A 53 -16.47 7.41 -18.81
N GLY A 54 -17.61 6.80 -18.50
CA GLY A 54 -17.97 5.44 -18.88
C GLY A 54 -17.41 4.38 -17.92
N GLU A 55 -18.19 3.33 -17.70
CA GLU A 55 -17.82 2.24 -16.79
C GLU A 55 -16.53 1.52 -17.21
N ALA A 56 -16.33 1.33 -18.51
CA ALA A 56 -15.13 0.67 -19.05
C ALA A 56 -13.86 1.45 -18.68
N GLN A 57 -13.88 2.78 -18.80
CA GLN A 57 -12.74 3.64 -18.46
C GLN A 57 -12.46 3.64 -16.95
N VAL A 58 -13.50 3.74 -16.13
CA VAL A 58 -13.36 3.66 -14.66
C VAL A 58 -12.83 2.29 -14.23
N LYS A 59 -13.25 1.22 -14.90
CA LYS A 59 -12.73 -0.13 -14.65
C LYS A 59 -11.25 -0.22 -14.99
N ILE A 60 -10.79 0.39 -16.09
CA ILE A 60 -9.36 0.48 -16.45
C ILE A 60 -8.59 1.20 -15.34
N TRP A 61 -8.96 2.41 -14.93
CA TRP A 61 -8.23 3.14 -13.89
C TRP A 61 -8.22 2.42 -12.53
N ARG A 62 -9.21 1.57 -12.26
CA ARG A 62 -9.32 0.84 -10.98
C ARG A 62 -8.57 -0.49 -11.00
N ARG A 63 -8.55 -1.19 -12.14
CA ARG A 63 -8.07 -2.57 -12.25
C ARG A 63 -6.88 -2.78 -13.17
N SER A 64 -6.52 -1.81 -14.01
CA SER A 64 -5.30 -1.91 -14.80
C SER A 64 -4.07 -1.98 -13.88
N PHE A 65 -3.10 -2.78 -14.30
CA PHE A 65 -1.82 -2.90 -13.63
C PHE A 65 -0.97 -1.62 -13.79
N ASP A 66 -0.93 -1.08 -15.01
CA ASP A 66 0.06 -0.07 -15.44
C ASP A 66 -0.55 1.24 -15.97
N ILE A 67 -1.88 1.35 -16.07
CA ILE A 67 -2.55 2.58 -16.51
C ILE A 67 -2.99 3.37 -15.27
N PRO A 68 -2.34 4.51 -14.95
CA PRO A 68 -2.77 5.36 -13.86
C PRO A 68 -4.07 6.11 -14.20
N PRO A 69 -4.80 6.59 -13.18
CA PRO A 69 -5.86 7.57 -13.38
C PRO A 69 -5.31 8.91 -13.89
N PRO A 70 -6.17 9.85 -14.32
CA PRO A 70 -5.74 11.21 -14.64
C PRO A 70 -4.98 11.83 -13.46
N PRO A 71 -3.93 12.64 -13.70
CA PRO A 71 -3.18 13.29 -12.64
C PRO A 71 -4.07 14.24 -11.83
N LEU A 72 -3.77 14.37 -10.54
CA LEU A 72 -4.44 15.34 -9.68
C LEU A 72 -4.09 16.77 -10.13
N ALA A 73 -5.10 17.65 -10.16
CA ALA A 73 -4.87 19.06 -10.45
C ALA A 73 -4.14 19.74 -9.28
N ARG A 74 -3.08 20.50 -9.60
CA ARG A 74 -2.36 21.33 -8.62
C ARG A 74 -3.31 22.38 -8.02
N GLY A 75 -3.18 22.62 -6.73
CA GLY A 75 -4.04 23.54 -5.96
C GLY A 75 -5.43 23.01 -5.64
N SER A 76 -5.76 21.77 -6.01
CA SER A 76 -7.00 21.14 -5.55
C SER A 76 -6.99 20.94 -4.03
N GLN A 77 -8.16 20.75 -3.42
CA GLN A 77 -8.26 20.45 -1.97
C GLN A 77 -7.56 19.16 -1.55
N TYR A 78 -7.20 18.30 -2.51
CA TYR A 78 -6.50 17.03 -2.29
C TYR A 78 -5.00 17.13 -2.63
N ASP A 79 -4.52 18.30 -3.05
CA ASP A 79 -3.11 18.52 -3.37
C ASP A 79 -2.23 18.30 -2.13
N LEU A 80 -1.29 17.36 -2.23
CA LEU A 80 -0.40 16.97 -1.15
C LEU A 80 0.89 17.79 -1.11
N SER A 81 1.15 18.65 -2.09
CA SER A 81 2.38 19.43 -2.19
C SER A 81 2.57 20.41 -1.01
N GLY A 82 1.48 20.88 -0.42
CA GLY A 82 1.50 21.74 0.77
C GLY A 82 1.47 20.97 2.11
N ASP A 83 1.33 19.65 2.09
CA ASP A 83 1.23 18.85 3.31
C ASP A 83 2.63 18.55 3.89
N ARG A 84 2.86 19.07 5.09
CA ARG A 84 4.13 18.95 5.84
C ARG A 84 4.63 17.50 6.02
N ARG A 85 3.75 16.50 5.96
CA ARG A 85 4.14 15.07 6.04
C ARG A 85 5.01 14.64 4.87
N TYR A 86 4.94 15.37 3.75
CA TYR A 86 5.62 15.08 2.51
C TYR A 86 6.70 16.13 2.17
N ALA A 87 7.11 16.95 3.14
CA ALA A 87 8.19 17.91 2.93
C ALA A 87 9.47 17.20 2.45
N GLY A 88 10.01 17.64 1.30
CA GLY A 88 11.18 17.03 0.67
C GLY A 88 10.92 15.71 -0.05
N VAL A 89 9.66 15.28 -0.17
CA VAL A 89 9.27 14.06 -0.87
C VAL A 89 8.56 14.41 -2.18
N ALA A 90 9.04 13.84 -3.29
CA ALA A 90 8.35 13.91 -4.58
C ALA A 90 7.20 12.90 -4.62
N ILE A 91 6.04 13.27 -4.08
CA ILE A 91 4.82 12.45 -4.11
C ILE A 91 4.20 12.50 -5.52
N PRO A 92 3.74 11.36 -6.06
CA PRO A 92 3.12 11.31 -7.38
C PRO A 92 1.71 11.92 -7.38
N ASP A 93 1.35 12.58 -8.49
CA ASP A 93 0.01 13.13 -8.70
C ASP A 93 -1.01 12.08 -9.17
N ALA A 94 -0.57 10.88 -9.58
CA ALA A 94 -1.39 9.71 -9.87
C ALA A 94 -0.50 8.46 -9.90
N GLU A 95 -1.05 7.30 -9.56
CA GLU A 95 -0.32 6.04 -9.58
C GLU A 95 -1.17 4.90 -10.16
N SER A 96 -0.52 4.05 -10.95
CA SER A 96 -0.95 2.69 -11.24
C SER A 96 -0.52 1.73 -10.12
N LEU A 97 -0.88 0.44 -10.22
CA LEU A 97 -0.34 -0.57 -9.31
C LEU A 97 1.17 -0.79 -9.56
N LYS A 98 1.61 -0.72 -10.81
CA LYS A 98 3.02 -0.77 -11.20
C LYS A 98 3.85 0.34 -10.54
N ASP A 99 3.35 1.57 -10.53
CA ASP A 99 4.03 2.70 -9.87
C ASP A 99 4.10 2.50 -8.35
N THR A 100 3.01 1.99 -7.76
CA THR A 100 2.96 1.64 -6.33
C THR A 100 4.03 0.59 -5.99
N ILE A 101 4.18 -0.45 -6.82
CA ILE A 101 5.22 -1.49 -6.67
C ILE A 101 6.62 -0.87 -6.74
N ALA A 102 6.85 0.02 -7.72
CA ALA A 102 8.14 0.66 -7.95
C ALA A 102 8.64 1.47 -6.75
N ARG A 103 7.75 2.01 -5.90
CA ARG A 103 8.15 2.66 -4.63
C ARG A 103 8.14 1.74 -3.40
N VAL A 104 7.29 0.71 -3.38
CA VAL A 104 7.17 -0.21 -2.24
C VAL A 104 8.37 -1.16 -2.16
N LEU A 105 8.80 -1.74 -3.29
CA LEU A 105 9.89 -2.73 -3.28
C LEU A 105 11.25 -2.15 -2.85
N PRO A 106 11.68 -0.96 -3.30
CA PRO A 106 12.89 -0.37 -2.75
C PRO A 106 12.83 -0.14 -1.24
N TYR A 107 11.65 0.17 -0.69
CA TYR A 107 11.47 0.32 0.76
C TYR A 107 11.48 -1.03 1.50
N TRP A 108 10.88 -2.06 0.92
CA TRP A 108 10.99 -3.43 1.40
C TRP A 108 12.45 -3.87 1.53
N GLU A 109 13.23 -3.73 0.46
CA GLU A 109 14.64 -4.12 0.42
C GLU A 109 15.53 -3.30 1.37
N SER A 110 15.33 -1.98 1.43
CA SER A 110 16.21 -1.10 2.19
C SER A 110 15.88 -0.99 3.67
N ALA A 111 14.63 -1.22 4.08
CA ALA A 111 14.18 -0.98 5.46
C ALA A 111 13.57 -2.20 6.16
N ILE A 112 12.90 -3.10 5.44
CA ILE A 112 12.19 -4.23 6.05
C ILE A 112 13.03 -5.51 6.01
N VAL A 113 13.64 -5.82 4.87
CA VAL A 113 14.55 -6.98 4.69
C VAL A 113 15.69 -6.99 5.72
N PRO A 114 16.38 -5.88 6.03
CA PRO A 114 17.43 -5.88 7.05
C PRO A 114 16.92 -6.25 8.44
N GLU A 115 15.71 -5.82 8.80
CA GLU A 115 15.09 -6.15 10.08
C GLU A 115 14.73 -7.63 10.17
N LEU A 116 14.20 -8.20 9.09
CA LEU A 116 13.92 -9.65 8.99
C LEU A 116 15.22 -10.47 9.08
N ARG A 117 16.27 -10.08 8.34
CA ARG A 117 17.60 -10.72 8.42
C ARG A 117 18.25 -10.60 9.80
N ALA A 118 17.91 -9.58 10.57
CA ALA A 118 18.31 -9.44 11.97
C ALA A 118 17.50 -10.33 12.94
N GLY A 119 16.64 -11.23 12.44
CA GLY A 119 15.82 -12.13 13.24
C GLY A 119 14.61 -11.47 13.91
N LYS A 120 14.23 -10.25 13.50
CA LYS A 120 13.10 -9.55 14.10
C LYS A 120 11.79 -10.04 13.48
N ARG A 121 10.74 -10.11 14.32
CA ARG A 121 9.36 -10.33 13.88
C ARG A 121 8.75 -9.00 13.47
N VAL A 122 8.32 -8.90 12.22
CA VAL A 122 7.82 -7.65 11.64
C VAL A 122 6.31 -7.70 11.44
N ILE A 123 5.63 -6.63 11.86
CA ILE A 123 4.24 -6.35 11.48
C ILE A 123 4.22 -5.12 10.56
N ILE A 124 3.47 -5.22 9.46
CA ILE A 124 3.23 -4.15 8.50
C ILE A 124 1.73 -3.89 8.44
N THR A 125 1.33 -2.66 8.74
CA THR A 125 -0.07 -2.21 8.56
C THR A 125 -0.10 -1.11 7.52
N ALA A 126 -0.69 -1.38 6.36
CA ALA A 126 -0.71 -0.47 5.23
C ALA A 126 -2.07 -0.53 4.50
N HIS A 127 -2.08 -0.42 3.17
CA HIS A 127 -3.29 -0.31 2.36
C HIS A 127 -3.33 -1.35 1.25
N GLY A 128 -4.47 -1.47 0.59
CA GLY A 128 -4.73 -2.52 -0.41
C GLY A 128 -3.64 -2.59 -1.49
N ASN A 129 -3.32 -1.49 -2.18
CA ASN A 129 -2.33 -1.55 -3.27
C ASN A 129 -0.89 -1.71 -2.76
N SER A 130 -0.54 -1.08 -1.65
CA SER A 130 0.79 -1.25 -1.04
C SER A 130 1.03 -2.67 -0.52
N LEU A 131 0.01 -3.31 0.06
CA LEU A 131 0.10 -4.70 0.50
C LEU A 131 0.07 -5.65 -0.70
N ARG A 132 -0.73 -5.38 -1.73
CA ARG A 132 -0.68 -6.14 -2.99
C ARG A 132 0.68 -6.09 -3.65
N ALA A 133 1.39 -4.97 -3.59
CA ALA A 133 2.76 -4.88 -4.10
C ALA A 133 3.70 -5.87 -3.39
N LEU A 134 3.61 -5.97 -2.05
CA LEU A 134 4.39 -6.94 -1.27
C LEU A 134 3.95 -8.37 -1.54
N VAL A 135 2.65 -8.64 -1.55
CA VAL A 135 2.08 -9.97 -1.85
C VAL A 135 2.50 -10.45 -3.24
N LYS A 136 2.49 -9.57 -4.25
CA LYS A 136 2.97 -9.88 -5.60
C LYS A 136 4.41 -10.36 -5.59
N HIS A 137 5.27 -9.64 -4.89
CA HIS A 137 6.70 -9.95 -4.79
C HIS A 137 6.94 -11.25 -4.01
N LEU A 138 6.36 -11.37 -2.81
CA LEU A 138 6.56 -12.52 -1.93
C LEU A 138 5.96 -13.82 -2.49
N SER A 139 4.81 -13.73 -3.15
CA SER A 139 4.09 -14.90 -3.69
C SER A 139 4.32 -15.12 -5.18
N GLY A 140 5.22 -14.38 -5.82
CA GLY A 140 5.55 -14.55 -7.25
C GLY A 140 4.36 -14.36 -8.20
N ILE A 141 3.41 -13.50 -7.85
CA ILE A 141 2.18 -13.30 -8.64
C ILE A 141 2.50 -12.49 -9.91
N SER A 142 1.98 -12.95 -11.05
CA SER A 142 2.12 -12.25 -12.33
C SER A 142 1.35 -10.92 -12.37
N ASP A 143 1.68 -10.07 -13.34
CA ASP A 143 1.00 -8.78 -13.54
C ASP A 143 -0.49 -8.97 -13.88
N ASP A 144 -0.82 -10.04 -14.62
CA ASP A 144 -2.20 -10.39 -14.99
C ASP A 144 -3.00 -10.98 -13.81
N ALA A 145 -2.34 -11.66 -12.87
CA ALA A 145 -3.03 -12.25 -11.72
C ALA A 145 -3.22 -11.24 -10.57
N ILE A 146 -2.27 -10.33 -10.35
CA ILE A 146 -2.32 -9.41 -9.19
C ILE A 146 -3.49 -8.42 -9.26
N VAL A 147 -4.02 -8.13 -10.45
CA VAL A 147 -5.18 -7.26 -10.61
C VAL A 147 -6.47 -7.88 -10.06
N HIS A 148 -6.48 -9.20 -9.87
CA HIS A 148 -7.58 -9.97 -9.29
C HIS A 148 -7.38 -10.31 -7.81
N GLU A 149 -6.19 -10.06 -7.28
CA GLU A 149 -5.88 -10.32 -5.87
C GLU A 149 -6.69 -9.39 -4.96
N GLU A 150 -7.40 -9.99 -4.00
CA GLU A 150 -8.15 -9.27 -2.98
C GLU A 150 -7.58 -9.54 -1.59
N ILE A 151 -7.22 -8.46 -0.89
CA ILE A 151 -6.76 -8.52 0.49
C ILE A 151 -7.91 -8.03 1.38
N PRO A 152 -8.53 -8.89 2.20
CA PRO A 152 -9.61 -8.50 3.09
C PRO A 152 -9.10 -7.48 4.12
N THR A 153 -9.95 -6.51 4.45
CA THR A 153 -9.61 -5.46 5.42
C THR A 153 -9.63 -6.04 6.84
N GLY A 154 -8.57 -5.77 7.61
CA GLY A 154 -8.54 -6.10 9.05
C GLY A 154 -8.29 -7.57 9.39
N ARG A 155 -8.15 -8.47 8.39
CA ARG A 155 -7.78 -9.87 8.62
C ARG A 155 -6.25 -10.03 8.51
N PRO A 156 -5.55 -10.42 9.59
CA PRO A 156 -4.09 -10.58 9.55
C PRO A 156 -3.68 -11.65 8.54
N MET A 157 -2.67 -11.33 7.72
CA MET A 157 -2.03 -12.26 6.80
C MET A 157 -0.62 -12.55 7.31
N VAL A 158 -0.29 -13.81 7.49
CA VAL A 158 1.00 -14.28 7.98
C VAL A 158 1.77 -14.88 6.83
N TYR A 159 3.02 -14.45 6.70
CA TYR A 159 4.03 -15.06 5.84
C TYR A 159 5.06 -15.77 6.70
N GLU A 160 5.31 -17.03 6.39
CA GLU A 160 6.50 -17.75 6.87
C GLU A 160 7.56 -17.67 5.79
N LEU A 161 8.74 -17.20 6.16
CA LEU A 161 9.86 -16.97 5.25
C LEU A 161 11.00 -17.91 5.62
N ALA A 162 11.68 -18.46 4.63
CA ALA A 162 12.93 -19.18 4.80
C ALA A 162 14.09 -18.21 5.13
N ASP A 163 15.28 -18.74 5.42
CA ASP A 163 16.46 -17.94 5.78
C ASP A 163 16.91 -16.97 4.67
N ASP A 164 16.62 -17.30 3.41
CA ASP A 164 16.86 -16.46 2.23
C ASP A 164 15.72 -15.45 1.96
N LEU A 165 14.70 -15.43 2.83
CA LEU A 165 13.46 -14.67 2.75
C LEU A 165 12.48 -15.12 1.65
N THR A 166 12.69 -16.28 1.04
CA THR A 166 11.70 -16.90 0.16
C THR A 166 10.45 -17.25 0.97
N ALA A 167 9.26 -16.88 0.48
CA ALA A 167 8.01 -17.22 1.14
C ALA A 167 7.74 -18.73 1.07
N VAL A 168 7.64 -19.36 2.23
CA VAL A 168 7.34 -20.80 2.39
C VAL A 168 5.83 -21.00 2.52
N GLU A 169 5.18 -20.18 3.34
CA GLU A 169 3.74 -20.26 3.56
C GLU A 169 3.13 -18.86 3.61
N ARG A 170 1.89 -18.75 3.12
CA ARG A 170 1.03 -17.59 3.26
C ARG A 170 -0.35 -18.07 3.74
N ARG A 171 -0.82 -17.55 4.88
CA ARG A 171 -2.15 -17.85 5.40
C ARG A 171 -2.79 -16.63 6.05
N TYR A 172 -4.10 -16.64 6.17
CA TYR A 172 -4.80 -15.69 7.04
C TYR A 172 -4.95 -16.28 8.45
N LEU A 173 -4.95 -15.41 9.46
CA LEU A 173 -5.41 -15.79 10.79
C LEU A 173 -6.94 -15.70 10.84
N ASP A 174 -7.53 -16.69 11.49
CA ASP A 174 -8.97 -16.80 11.77
C ASP A 174 -9.29 -16.23 13.15
#